data_AF-E2A2X9-F1
#
_entry.id   AF-E2A2X9-F1
#
_cell.length_a   1.000
_cell.length_b   1.000
_cell.length_c   1.000
_cell.angle_alpha   90.00
_cell.angle_beta   90.00
_cell.angle_gamma   90.00
#
_symmetry.space_group_name_H-M   'P 1'
#
loop_
_entity.id
_entity.type
_entity.pdbx_description
1 polymer ?
#
loop_
_entity_poly.entity_id
_entity_poly.type
_entity_poly.pdbx_seq_one_letter_code
_entity_poly.pdbx_strand_id
1 'polypeptide(L)'
;MSLDENIDRYELTLGSSRVAGPRTRRVKRTDGRGGGTPEEKRPRTAFSGEQLARLKREFAENRYLTERRRQQLSRDLGLNEAQIKIWFQNKRAKIKKASGQKNPLALQLMAQGLYNHSTVPLTKEEEEQAAELQAK
;
A
#
# COMPACT_ATOMS: atom_id res chain seq x y z
N MET A 1 -11.52 -11.25 33.91
CA MET A 1 -10.84 -11.76 32.71
C MET A 1 -10.81 -10.62 31.70
N SER A 2 -9.65 -9.98 31.55
CA SER A 2 -9.49 -8.69 30.88
C SER A 2 -9.64 -8.81 29.36
N LEU A 3 -10.69 -8.20 28.83
CA LEU A 3 -10.88 -7.98 27.39
C LEU A 3 -10.15 -6.70 26.98
N ASP A 4 -8.90 -6.83 26.57
CA ASP A 4 -8.22 -5.83 25.74
C ASP A 4 -7.55 -6.56 24.55
N GLU A 5 -8.39 -7.18 23.71
CA GLU A 5 -8.02 -7.87 22.46
C GLU A 5 -8.48 -7.09 21.22
N ASN A 6 -7.95 -5.89 21.03
CA ASN A 6 -8.09 -5.17 19.76
C ASN A 6 -6.66 -4.90 19.24
N ILE A 7 -6.31 -4.78 17.95
CA ILE A 7 -6.50 -3.60 17.07
C ILE A 7 -6.09 -3.97 15.64
N ASP A 8 -6.92 -4.74 14.98
CA ASP A 8 -7.13 -4.57 13.54
C ASP A 8 -8.60 -4.96 13.24
N ARG A 9 -9.50 -4.82 14.25
CA ARG A 9 -10.82 -5.47 14.35
C ARG A 9 -11.91 -4.89 13.46
N TYR A 10 -11.57 -4.46 12.25
CA TYR A 10 -12.45 -4.75 11.14
C TYR A 10 -11.57 -5.29 10.04
N GLU A 11 -11.81 -6.56 9.72
CA GLU A 11 -11.50 -7.07 8.40
C GLU A 11 -11.82 -6.02 7.34
N LEU A 12 -11.11 -6.14 6.23
CA LEU A 12 -11.66 -5.75 4.93
C LEU A 12 -13.16 -6.02 4.96
N THR A 13 -13.96 -4.97 4.89
CA THR A 13 -15.34 -5.12 4.48
C THR A 13 -15.31 -5.84 3.13
N LEU A 14 -15.48 -7.16 3.16
CA LEU A 14 -16.07 -7.92 2.09
C LEU A 14 -17.41 -7.21 1.83
N GLY A 15 -17.43 -6.36 0.81
CA GLY A 15 -18.56 -5.48 0.52
C GLY A 15 -18.69 -4.25 1.42
N SER A 16 -17.80 -3.27 1.29
CA SER A 16 -18.25 -1.88 1.44
C SER A 16 -17.72 -1.08 0.26
N SER A 17 -18.57 -1.08 -0.77
CA SER A 17 -18.81 0.10 -1.56
C SER A 17 -18.98 1.31 -0.63
N ARG A 18 -17.86 1.93 -0.21
CA ARG A 18 -17.85 3.38 -0.22
C ARG A 18 -17.86 3.68 -1.70
N VAL A 19 -18.98 4.17 -2.22
CA VAL A 19 -19.05 4.76 -3.55
C VAL A 19 -18.12 5.98 -3.51
N ALA A 20 -16.82 5.71 -3.59
CA ALA A 20 -15.86 6.68 -4.06
C ALA A 20 -16.20 6.76 -5.54
N GLY A 21 -17.01 7.77 -5.89
CA GLY A 21 -17.16 8.19 -7.26
C GLY A 21 -15.78 8.30 -7.93
N PRO A 22 -15.73 8.26 -9.27
CA PRO A 22 -14.50 8.16 -10.04
C PRO A 22 -13.44 9.07 -9.42
N ARG A 23 -12.31 8.48 -9.02
CA ARG A 23 -11.21 9.21 -8.39
C ARG A 23 -10.60 10.13 -9.45
N THR A 24 -11.25 11.25 -9.72
CA THR A 24 -10.80 12.22 -10.70
C THR A 24 -9.51 12.82 -10.18
N ARG A 25 -8.47 12.83 -11.02
CA ARG A 25 -7.28 13.64 -10.75
C ARG A 25 -7.76 15.09 -10.73
N ARG A 26 -7.79 15.70 -9.54
CA ARG A 26 -8.04 17.15 -9.41
C ARG A 26 -6.91 17.87 -10.15
N VAL A 27 -7.22 18.41 -11.34
CA VAL A 27 -6.31 19.29 -12.06
C VAL A 27 -6.02 20.48 -11.14
N LYS A 28 -4.74 20.67 -10.79
CA LYS A 28 -4.31 21.85 -10.02
C LYS A 28 -4.51 23.06 -10.93
N ARG A 29 -5.64 23.75 -10.77
CA ARG A 29 -5.84 25.06 -11.37
C ARG A 29 -4.92 26.04 -10.67
N THR A 30 -3.98 26.59 -11.43
CA THR A 30 -3.15 27.71 -11.06
C THR A 30 -3.92 28.98 -11.41
N ASP A 31 -4.86 29.37 -10.56
CA ASP A 31 -5.49 30.68 -10.64
C ASP A 31 -5.16 31.44 -9.36
N GLY A 32 -4.43 32.53 -9.53
CA GLY A 32 -4.01 33.43 -8.46
C GLY A 32 -5.19 34.12 -7.79
N ARG A 33 -4.95 34.52 -6.53
CA ARG A 33 -5.85 35.17 -5.56
C ARG A 33 -6.77 34.22 -4.78
N GLY A 34 -6.39 34.00 -3.53
CA GLY A 34 -7.25 33.40 -2.51
C GLY A 34 -6.41 32.79 -1.41
N GLY A 35 -6.18 33.54 -0.33
CA GLY A 35 -5.42 33.13 0.86
C GLY A 35 -6.10 32.00 1.63
N GLY A 36 -6.04 30.78 1.10
CA GLY A 36 -6.27 29.55 1.83
C GLY A 36 -4.92 28.93 2.15
N THR A 37 -4.62 28.78 3.43
CA THR A 37 -3.44 28.06 3.93
C THR A 37 -3.29 26.74 3.18
N PRO A 38 -2.08 26.39 2.68
CA PRO A 38 -1.86 25.12 2.02
C PRO A 38 -2.10 24.04 3.06
N GLU A 39 -3.25 23.37 2.94
CA GLU A 39 -3.64 22.18 3.67
C GLU A 39 -2.40 21.35 3.99
N GLU A 40 -2.10 21.32 5.29
CA GLU A 40 -0.92 20.81 5.97
C GLU A 40 -0.81 19.29 5.77
N LYS A 41 -0.64 18.88 4.52
CA LYS A 41 -0.34 17.51 4.16
C LYS A 41 1.02 17.24 4.75
N ARG A 42 1.01 16.54 5.89
CA ARG A 42 2.21 16.11 6.62
C ARG A 42 3.28 15.71 5.59
N PRO A 43 4.47 16.34 5.63
CA PRO A 43 5.51 16.08 4.65
C PRO A 43 5.77 14.57 4.58
N ARG A 44 5.99 14.07 3.37
CA ARG A 44 6.35 12.65 3.17
C ARG A 44 7.65 12.39 3.91
N THR A 45 7.56 11.66 5.00
CA THR A 45 8.71 11.22 5.78
C THR A 45 9.17 9.86 5.29
N ALA A 46 10.46 9.75 4.97
CA ALA A 46 11.10 8.48 4.70
C ALA A 46 11.57 7.87 6.03
N PHE A 47 11.35 6.57 6.22
CA PHE A 47 11.91 5.83 7.34
C PHE A 47 13.38 5.52 7.09
N SER A 48 14.21 5.54 8.14
CA SER A 48 15.61 5.13 8.05
C SER A 48 15.75 3.64 7.75
N GLY A 49 16.92 3.22 7.27
CA GLY A 49 17.22 1.81 6.99
C GLY A 49 17.04 0.92 8.22
N GLU A 50 17.49 1.39 9.39
CA GLU A 50 17.36 0.70 10.67
C GLU A 50 15.88 0.56 11.11
N GLN A 51 15.09 1.63 10.98
CA GLN A 51 13.66 1.60 11.27
C GLN A 51 12.95 0.57 10.40
N LEU A 52 13.28 0.55 9.09
CA LEU A 52 12.72 -0.44 8.17
C LEU A 52 13.16 -1.87 8.50
N ALA A 53 14.40 -2.08 8.92
CA ALA A 53 14.91 -3.40 9.31
C ALA A 53 14.13 -3.95 10.51
N ARG A 54 13.93 -3.14 11.55
CA ARG A 54 13.13 -3.55 12.71
C ARG A 54 11.68 -3.82 12.33
N LEU A 55 11.02 -2.94 11.58
CA LEU A 55 9.64 -3.15 11.11
C LEU A 55 9.49 -4.43 10.27
N LYS A 56 10.47 -4.75 9.42
CA LYS A 56 10.49 -5.99 8.63
C LYS A 56 10.61 -7.23 9.52
N ARG A 57 11.45 -7.20 10.55
CA ARG A 57 11.61 -8.32 11.50
C ARG A 57 10.31 -8.60 12.23
N GLU A 58 9.69 -7.56 12.77
CA GLU A 58 8.39 -7.69 13.45
C GLU A 58 7.30 -8.22 12.52
N PHE A 59 7.28 -7.77 11.26
CA PHE A 59 6.32 -8.23 10.27
C PHE A 59 6.52 -9.71 9.88
N ALA A 60 7.75 -10.22 9.97
CA ALA A 60 8.04 -11.62 9.74
C ALA A 60 7.48 -12.49 10.87
N GLU A 61 7.56 -12.01 12.12
CA GLU A 61 7.01 -12.67 13.31
C GLU A 61 5.47 -12.57 13.36
N ASN A 62 4.91 -11.38 13.14
CA ASN A 62 3.47 -11.16 13.14
C ASN A 62 3.05 -10.15 12.05
N ARG A 63 2.13 -10.58 11.17
CA ARG A 63 1.60 -9.75 10.06
C ARG A 63 0.64 -8.66 10.54
N TYR A 64 0.18 -8.74 11.79
CA TYR A 64 -0.73 -7.80 12.44
C TYR A 64 -0.13 -7.35 13.77
N LEU A 65 -0.48 -6.13 14.20
CA LEU A 65 0.03 -5.58 15.46
C LEU A 65 -1.09 -5.44 16.48
N THR A 66 -0.79 -5.79 17.73
CA THR A 66 -1.62 -5.43 18.89
C THR A 66 -1.31 -3.99 19.34
N GLU A 67 -2.18 -3.40 20.18
CA GLU A 67 -1.95 -2.07 20.80
C GLU A 67 -0.55 -2.00 21.40
N ARG A 68 -0.30 -2.96 22.30
CA ARG A 68 0.88 -3.01 23.12
C ARG A 68 2.12 -3.13 22.26
N ARG A 69 2.08 -3.95 21.19
CA ARG A 69 3.24 -4.10 20.32
C ARG A 69 3.48 -2.84 19.49
N ARG A 70 2.42 -2.19 19.02
CA ARG A 70 2.52 -0.93 18.28
C ARG A 70 3.11 0.20 19.14
N GLN A 71 2.66 0.31 20.40
CA GLN A 71 3.22 1.25 21.37
C GLN A 71 4.71 0.98 21.65
N GLN A 72 5.10 -0.29 21.81
CA GLN A 72 6.51 -0.63 22.00
C GLN A 72 7.36 -0.21 20.80
N LEU A 73 6.91 -0.51 19.58
CA LEU A 73 7.63 -0.14 18.37
C LEU A 73 7.71 1.37 18.15
N SER A 74 6.68 2.11 18.57
CA SER A 74 6.69 3.57 18.55
C SER A 74 7.83 4.13 19.40
N ARG A 75 7.97 3.61 20.62
CA ARG A 75 9.04 4.01 21.56
C ARG A 75 10.43 3.60 21.08
N ASP A 76 10.57 2.36 20.58
CA ASP A 76 11.85 1.84 20.10
C ASP A 76 12.37 2.59 18.85
N LEU A 77 11.46 3.02 17.95
CA LEU A 77 11.83 3.58 16.65
C LEU A 77 11.70 5.11 16.57
N GLY A 78 11.14 5.75 17.60
CA GLY A 78 10.81 7.18 17.59
C GLY A 78 9.77 7.55 16.53
N LEU A 79 8.88 6.62 16.18
CA LEU A 79 7.86 6.79 15.14
C LEU A 79 6.47 6.87 15.76
N ASN A 80 5.57 7.66 15.17
CA ASN A 80 4.19 7.68 15.61
C ASN A 80 3.53 6.31 15.33
N GLU A 81 2.73 5.81 16.27
CA GLU A 81 1.94 4.59 16.12
C GLU A 81 1.11 4.55 14.83
N ALA A 82 0.59 5.69 14.40
CA ALA A 82 -0.14 5.81 13.15
C ALA A 82 0.74 5.50 11.92
N GLN A 83 2.01 5.93 11.94
CA GLN A 83 2.97 5.63 10.87
C GLN A 83 3.28 4.13 10.81
N ILE A 84 3.44 3.50 11.98
CA ILE A 84 3.65 2.05 12.09
C ILE A 84 2.42 1.30 11.57
N LYS A 85 1.21 1.71 11.97
CA LYS A 85 -0.05 1.13 11.48
C LYS A 85 -0.16 1.23 9.96
N ILE A 86 0.08 2.41 9.38
CA ILE A 86 0.05 2.64 7.93
C ILE A 86 1.10 1.77 7.23
N TRP A 87 2.30 1.65 7.79
CA TRP A 87 3.34 0.81 7.21
C TRP A 87 2.92 -0.67 7.17
N PHE A 88 2.35 -1.21 8.25
CA PHE A 88 1.85 -2.59 8.31
C PHE A 88 0.70 -2.81 7.31
N GLN A 89 -0.23 -1.86 7.20
CA GLN A 89 -1.31 -1.90 6.21
C GLN A 89 -0.77 -1.90 4.77
N ASN A 90 0.18 -1.02 4.46
CA ASN A 90 0.82 -0.95 3.14
C ASN A 90 1.59 -2.22 2.82
N LYS A 91 2.28 -2.79 3.81
CA LYS A 91 3.03 -4.04 3.66
C LYS A 91 2.11 -5.20 3.34
N ARG A 92 0.99 -5.36 4.07
CA ARG A 92 -0.04 -6.37 3.77
C ARG A 92 -0.68 -6.14 2.40
N ALA A 93 -1.00 -4.90 2.05
CA ALA A 93 -1.57 -4.57 0.74
C ALA A 93 -0.62 -4.92 -0.42
N LYS A 94 0.69 -4.71 -0.25
CA LYS A 94 1.71 -5.10 -1.25
C LYS A 94 1.73 -6.61 -1.47
N ILE A 95 1.67 -7.40 -0.39
CA ILE A 95 1.65 -8.87 -0.48
C ILE A 95 0.35 -9.35 -1.14
N LYS A 96 -0.80 -8.79 -0.75
CA LYS A 96 -2.09 -9.12 -1.38
C LYS A 96 -2.13 -8.80 -2.87
N LYS A 97 -1.47 -7.71 -3.30
CA LYS A 97 -1.34 -7.38 -4.73
C LYS A 97 -0.41 -8.34 -5.46
N ALA A 98 0.65 -8.82 -4.80
CA ALA A 98 1.58 -9.77 -5.38
C ALA A 98 1.00 -11.20 -5.47
N SER A 99 0.04 -11.56 -4.61
CA SER A 99 -0.59 -12.89 -4.60
C SER A 99 -1.63 -13.13 -5.72
N GLY A 100 -1.62 -12.33 -6.79
CA GLY A 100 -2.07 -12.81 -8.10
C GLY A 100 -3.52 -12.57 -8.52
N GLN A 101 -4.41 -12.00 -7.70
CA GLN A 101 -5.71 -11.53 -8.21
C GLN A 101 -5.52 -10.22 -9.00
N LYS A 102 -5.12 -10.36 -10.27
CA LYS A 102 -5.19 -9.27 -11.25
C LYS A 102 -6.65 -8.84 -11.32
N ASN A 103 -6.92 -7.55 -11.07
CA ASN A 103 -8.28 -7.01 -11.15
C ASN A 103 -8.83 -7.32 -12.56
N PRO A 104 -10.03 -7.90 -12.72
CA PRO A 104 -10.60 -8.21 -14.05
C PRO A 104 -10.64 -6.97 -14.96
N LEU A 105 -10.83 -5.78 -14.39
CA LEU A 105 -10.75 -4.53 -15.13
C LEU A 105 -9.32 -4.24 -15.64
N ALA A 106 -8.30 -4.57 -14.84
CA ALA A 106 -6.91 -4.42 -15.29
C ALA A 106 -6.60 -5.36 -16.46
N LEU A 107 -7.11 -6.60 -16.44
CA LEU A 107 -6.99 -7.55 -17.55
C LEU A 107 -7.69 -7.03 -18.82
N GLN A 108 -8.91 -6.50 -18.69
CA GLN A 108 -9.64 -5.93 -19.82
C GLN A 108 -8.92 -4.71 -20.41
N LEU A 109 -8.40 -3.81 -19.57
CA LEU A 109 -7.65 -2.63 -20.03
C LEU A 109 -6.30 -3.00 -20.65
N MET A 110 -5.65 -4.09 -20.20
CA MET A 110 -4.48 -4.67 -20.85
C MET A 110 -4.84 -5.19 -22.25
N ALA A 111 -5.93 -5.94 -22.39
CA ALA A 111 -6.39 -6.46 -23.68
C ALA A 111 -6.76 -5.35 -24.69
N GLN A 112 -7.22 -4.20 -24.20
CA GLN A 112 -7.56 -3.03 -25.03
C GLN A 112 -6.36 -2.11 -25.32
N GLY A 113 -5.15 -2.43 -24.85
CA GLY A 113 -3.96 -1.58 -25.05
C GLY A 113 -3.99 -0.24 -24.29
N LEU A 114 -4.92 -0.07 -23.35
CA LEU A 114 -5.13 1.17 -22.60
C LEU A 114 -4.40 1.19 -21.25
N TYR A 115 -3.68 0.12 -20.90
CA TYR A 115 -2.95 -0.02 -19.64
C TYR A 115 -1.44 -0.13 -19.88
N ASN A 116 -0.66 0.80 -19.32
CA ASN A 116 0.79 0.76 -19.41
C ASN A 116 1.36 -0.25 -18.39
N HIS A 117 1.51 -1.49 -18.83
CA HIS A 117 2.04 -2.60 -18.02
C HIS A 117 3.56 -2.55 -17.81
N SER A 118 4.28 -1.57 -18.37
CA SER A 118 5.74 -1.46 -18.31
C SER A 118 6.32 -1.39 -16.88
N THR A 119 5.48 -1.17 -15.86
CA THR A 119 5.91 -1.12 -14.44
C THR A 119 5.64 -2.41 -13.68
N VAL A 120 5.08 -3.43 -14.33
CA VAL A 120 4.90 -4.76 -13.75
C VAL A 120 6.17 -5.56 -14.06
N PRO A 121 6.95 -6.00 -13.05
CA PRO A 121 8.11 -6.86 -13.30
C PRO A 121 7.61 -8.15 -13.96
N LEU A 122 8.17 -8.48 -15.12
CA LEU A 122 7.92 -9.74 -15.82
C LEU A 122 8.18 -10.89 -14.84
N THR A 123 7.24 -11.82 -14.76
CA THR A 123 7.53 -13.10 -14.11
C THR A 123 8.53 -13.86 -14.98
N LYS A 124 9.39 -14.68 -14.37
CA LYS A 124 10.41 -15.47 -15.11
C LYS A 124 9.80 -16.28 -16.26
N GLU A 125 8.57 -16.75 -16.08
CA GLU A 125 7.78 -17.50 -17.07
C GLU A 125 7.40 -16.65 -18.30
N GLU A 126 7.09 -15.37 -18.12
CA GLU A 126 6.75 -14.44 -19.21
C GLU A 126 8.02 -13.97 -19.97
N GLU A 127 9.17 -13.90 -19.29
CA GLU A 127 10.48 -13.63 -19.91
C GLU A 127 10.96 -14.79 -20.81
N GLU A 128 10.82 -16.03 -20.35
CA GLU A 128 11.21 -17.22 -21.12
C GLU A 128 10.34 -17.39 -22.39
N GLN A 129 9.04 -17.13 -22.30
CA GLN A 129 8.12 -17.17 -23.46
C GLN A 129 8.40 -16.08 -24.50
N ALA A 130 8.80 -14.89 -24.05
CA ALA A 130 9.17 -13.79 -24.94
C ALA A 130 10.49 -14.08 -25.69
N ALA A 131 11.44 -14.73 -25.03
CA ALA A 131 12.71 -15.14 -25.65
C ALA A 131 12.51 -16.25 -26.70
N GLU A 132 11.61 -17.21 -26.44
CA GLU A 132 11.35 -18.33 -27.37
C GLU A 132 10.62 -17.89 -28.65
N LEU A 133 9.79 -16.84 -28.58
CA LEU A 133 9.12 -16.24 -29.75
C LEU A 133 10.06 -15.41 -30.64
N GLN A 134 11.20 -14.93 -30.13
CA GLN A 134 12.20 -14.19 -30.93
C GLN A 134 13.24 -15.11 -31.60
N ALA A 135 13.27 -16.39 -31.24
CA ALA A 135 14.23 -17.37 -31.75
C ALA A 135 13.68 -18.27 -32.88
N LYS A 136 12.47 -17.98 -33.39
CA LYS A 136 11.87 -18.60 -34.58
C LYS A 136 11.76 -17.59 -35.71
#